data_AF-A0A4Z1AIL1-F1
#
_entry.id   AF-A0A4Z1AIL1-F1
#
_cell.length_a   1.000
_cell.length_b   1.000
_cell.length_c   1.000
_cell.angle_alpha   90.00
_cell.angle_beta   90.00
_cell.angle_gamma   90.00
#
_symmetry.space_group_name_H-M   'P 1'
#
loop_
_entity.id
_entity.type
_entity.pdbx_description
1 polymer ?
#
loop_
_entity_poly.entity_id
_entity_poly.type
_entity_poly.pdbx_seq_one_letter_code
_entity_poly.pdbx_strand_id
1 'polypeptide(L)'
;MIYFEGENYHFLFCNPDSVARVHSKISPFYDFPLSEIEELPYLYSQPALIPKFLYELEYDRKITPSSPIKTPPYLKFTEGLLYSEDSKFPKESEEIFEGARYPIRSNPYRIVGAQTARPTTPTSRSHSPVLILRENLQTQIGPIQTGKFTLYRMFRKRMFSTKYLSLRDIVNPELNEEEVIQKIEELYFDPESKTYLFHLVKILYAGTPAEEQGLVSNLFTYEIEFAKFLRDRIFSIEILPLIHGPFLNSILNKLDERILKFSIPKLSPPVRRMVEKNVSKNKWKQILDGPSKKPEPGESFPEIVEKEIFRRFSRRIYYEEGNFPLYKDSVEDETSKTEIEFEAVPGEKFNLNRSSNEIELYTITKDKILLRILKYMEVIRIDIYLSKKERDQYEFFKISADSILEIPKYDQAKLIIGAGINSERKPLEFSLLSFSY
;
A
#
# COMPACT_ATOMS: atom_id res chain seq x y z
N MET A 1 4.33 18.21 2.09
CA MET A 1 3.40 17.13 1.69
C MET A 1 3.28 17.14 0.18
N ILE A 2 3.49 16.02 -0.49
CA ILE A 2 3.50 15.95 -1.95
C ILE A 2 2.62 14.77 -2.37
N TYR A 3 1.66 15.03 -3.24
CA TYR A 3 0.90 14.02 -3.98
C TYR A 3 1.48 13.96 -5.38
N PHE A 4 1.76 12.75 -5.86
CA PHE A 4 2.18 12.52 -7.23
C PHE A 4 1.29 11.43 -7.85
N GLU A 5 0.79 11.72 -9.05
CA GLU A 5 -0.03 10.80 -9.81
C GLU A 5 0.86 10.02 -10.78
N GLY A 6 1.07 8.72 -10.52
CA GLY A 6 1.74 7.81 -11.44
C GLY A 6 0.80 7.25 -12.52
N GLU A 7 1.33 6.31 -13.32
CA GLU A 7 0.58 5.60 -14.34
C GLU A 7 -0.45 4.64 -13.73
N ASN A 8 -0.02 3.85 -12.74
CA ASN A 8 -0.81 2.78 -12.12
C ASN A 8 -1.05 2.99 -10.62
N TYR A 9 -0.24 3.83 -9.97
CA TYR A 9 -0.33 4.14 -8.54
C TYR A 9 -0.38 5.64 -8.27
N HIS A 10 -1.07 6.00 -7.19
CA HIS A 10 -0.95 7.28 -6.53
C HIS A 10 0.14 7.20 -5.46
N PHE A 11 1.01 8.19 -5.43
CA PHE A 11 2.12 8.31 -4.49
C PHE A 11 1.82 9.42 -3.49
N LEU A 12 1.77 9.04 -2.21
CA LEU A 12 1.65 9.98 -1.10
C LEU A 12 2.98 10.06 -0.36
N PHE A 13 3.61 11.23 -0.39
CA PHE A 13 4.86 11.50 0.34
C PHE A 13 4.54 12.23 1.65
N CYS A 14 4.27 11.44 2.70
CA CYS A 14 3.93 11.91 4.05
C CYS A 14 5.09 11.70 5.02
N ASN A 15 5.08 12.48 6.11
CA ASN A 15 6.04 12.39 7.22
C ASN A 15 5.25 12.28 8.52
N PRO A 16 5.85 11.77 9.60
CA PRO A 16 5.21 11.76 10.92
C PRO A 16 4.68 13.14 11.36
N ASP A 17 5.41 14.21 11.02
CA ASP A 17 5.04 15.58 11.36
C ASP A 17 4.00 16.21 10.42
N SER A 18 3.63 15.53 9.32
CA SER A 18 2.70 16.06 8.32
C SER A 18 1.75 14.98 7.81
N VAL A 19 0.46 15.12 8.13
CA VAL A 19 -0.58 14.17 7.73
C VAL A 19 -1.22 14.58 6.40
N ALA A 20 -1.28 13.65 5.43
CA ALA A 20 -2.05 13.85 4.20
C ALA A 20 -3.52 13.53 4.39
N ARG A 21 -4.36 14.51 4.01
CA ARG A 21 -5.82 14.38 3.98
C ARG A 21 -6.24 14.04 2.56
N VAL A 22 -6.53 12.78 2.32
CA VAL A 22 -6.87 12.24 1.00
C VAL A 22 -8.23 11.56 1.14
N HIS A 23 -9.18 11.94 0.32
CA HIS A 23 -10.47 11.24 0.31
C HIS A 23 -10.39 10.16 -0.74
N SER A 24 -10.74 8.93 -0.38
CA SER A 24 -10.78 7.81 -1.31
C SER A 24 -12.13 7.14 -1.26
N LYS A 25 -12.53 6.60 -2.40
CA LYS A 25 -13.75 5.83 -2.58
C LYS A 25 -13.41 4.57 -3.34
N ILE A 26 -13.80 3.41 -2.81
CA ILE A 26 -13.71 2.14 -3.53
C ILE A 26 -14.56 2.27 -4.79
N SER A 27 -13.91 2.18 -5.94
CA SER A 27 -14.51 2.30 -7.26
C SER A 27 -13.60 1.55 -8.24
N PRO A 28 -13.56 0.21 -8.20
CA PRO A 28 -12.63 -0.53 -9.04
C PRO A 28 -12.99 -0.37 -10.51
N PHE A 29 -11.97 -0.20 -11.36
CA PHE A 29 -12.16 -0.12 -12.80
C PHE A 29 -12.51 -1.49 -13.41
N TYR A 30 -12.02 -2.57 -12.80
CA TYR A 30 -12.35 -3.95 -13.17
C TYR A 30 -13.37 -4.55 -12.20
N ASP A 31 -13.95 -5.70 -12.56
CA ASP A 31 -15.02 -6.37 -11.80
C ASP A 31 -14.50 -7.08 -10.52
N PHE A 32 -13.81 -6.35 -9.65
CA PHE A 32 -13.36 -6.85 -8.35
C PHE A 32 -14.51 -6.88 -7.34
N PRO A 33 -14.60 -7.92 -6.49
CA PRO A 33 -15.51 -7.93 -5.37
C PRO A 33 -15.22 -6.76 -4.42
N LEU A 34 -16.19 -5.88 -4.18
CA LEU A 34 -16.00 -4.71 -3.31
C LEU A 34 -15.60 -5.10 -1.87
N SER A 35 -16.04 -6.28 -1.42
CA SER A 35 -15.69 -6.84 -0.10
C SER A 35 -14.23 -7.23 0.05
N GLU A 36 -13.52 -7.46 -1.07
CA GLU A 36 -12.09 -7.82 -1.07
C GLU A 36 -11.18 -6.59 -1.15
N ILE A 37 -11.76 -5.41 -1.40
CA ILE A 37 -11.02 -4.15 -1.48
C ILE A 37 -11.02 -3.50 -0.11
N GLU A 38 -9.81 -3.20 0.38
CA GLU A 38 -9.62 -2.55 1.66
C GLU A 38 -10.23 -1.13 1.68
N GLU A 39 -11.06 -0.83 2.68
CA GLU A 39 -11.47 0.56 2.91
C GLU A 39 -10.30 1.39 3.44
N LEU A 40 -9.96 2.46 2.72
CA LEU A 40 -8.82 3.30 3.03
C LEU A 40 -9.21 4.47 3.97
N PRO A 41 -8.32 4.85 4.90
CA PRO A 41 -8.55 6.03 5.74
C PRO A 41 -8.37 7.32 4.96
N TYR A 42 -8.88 8.40 5.53
CA TYR A 42 -8.69 9.74 4.99
C TYR A 42 -7.33 10.34 5.34
N LEU A 43 -6.69 9.83 6.39
CA LEU A 43 -5.45 10.38 6.95
C LEU A 43 -4.30 9.40 6.78
N TYR A 44 -3.22 9.89 6.18
CA TYR A 44 -1.96 9.16 6.03
C TYR A 44 -0.83 9.91 6.71
N SER A 45 -0.11 9.23 7.61
CA SER A 45 1.07 9.74 8.33
C SER A 45 2.39 9.19 7.79
N GLN A 46 2.34 8.25 6.85
CA GLN A 46 3.50 7.59 6.27
C GLN A 46 3.39 7.55 4.75
N PRO A 47 4.52 7.37 4.03
CA PRO A 47 4.47 7.13 2.60
C PRO A 47 3.52 5.98 2.26
N ALA A 48 2.70 6.19 1.24
CA ALA A 48 1.67 5.22 0.84
C ALA A 48 1.55 5.12 -0.68
N LEU A 49 1.27 3.89 -1.12
CA LEU A 49 1.04 3.53 -2.52
C LEU A 49 -0.41 3.09 -2.68
N ILE A 50 -1.23 3.93 -3.31
CA ILE A 50 -2.65 3.66 -3.53
C ILE A 50 -2.85 3.26 -5.00
N PRO A 51 -3.36 2.06 -5.31
CA PRO A 51 -3.55 1.65 -6.69
C PRO A 51 -4.70 2.37 -7.40
N LYS A 52 -4.44 2.92 -8.60
CA LYS A 52 -5.41 3.72 -9.36
C LYS A 52 -6.59 2.93 -9.92
N PHE A 53 -6.46 1.61 -10.04
CA PHE A 53 -7.49 0.74 -10.63
C PHE A 53 -8.52 0.25 -9.60
N LEU A 54 -8.37 0.58 -8.30
CA LEU A 54 -9.30 0.19 -7.23
C LEU A 54 -10.08 1.37 -6.64
N TYR A 55 -9.53 2.59 -6.75
CA TYR A 55 -10.05 3.74 -6.01
C TYR A 55 -10.23 4.95 -6.92
N GLU A 56 -11.30 5.69 -6.67
CA GLU A 56 -11.39 7.11 -6.99
C GLU A 56 -10.76 7.89 -5.83
N LEU A 57 -9.87 8.83 -6.15
CA LEU A 57 -9.09 9.59 -5.18
C LEU A 57 -9.29 11.09 -5.36
N GLU A 58 -9.72 11.75 -4.30
CA GLU A 58 -9.84 13.19 -4.21
C GLU A 58 -8.73 13.76 -3.32
N TYR A 59 -7.94 14.65 -3.91
CA TYR A 59 -6.87 15.37 -3.23
C TYR A 59 -6.82 16.81 -3.73
N ASP A 60 -6.76 17.78 -2.81
CA ASP A 60 -6.71 19.21 -3.13
C ASP A 60 -7.80 19.66 -4.13
N ARG A 61 -9.04 19.20 -3.93
CA ARG A 61 -10.22 19.43 -4.79
C ARG A 61 -10.10 18.86 -6.21
N LYS A 62 -9.03 18.14 -6.54
CA LYS A 62 -8.90 17.36 -7.78
C LYS A 62 -9.38 15.94 -7.52
N ILE A 63 -10.38 15.50 -8.27
CA ILE A 63 -10.86 14.12 -8.27
C ILE A 63 -10.16 13.38 -9.41
N THR A 64 -9.49 12.28 -9.07
CA THR A 64 -8.89 11.36 -10.03
C THR A 64 -9.70 10.08 -10.02
N PRO A 65 -10.44 9.77 -11.10
CA PRO A 65 -11.24 8.55 -11.16
C PRO A 65 -10.33 7.32 -11.23
N SER A 66 -10.91 6.17 -10.90
CA SER A 66 -10.24 4.90 -11.15
C SER A 66 -9.94 4.71 -12.63
N SER A 67 -8.78 4.14 -12.95
CA SER A 67 -8.33 3.99 -14.35
C SER A 67 -7.79 2.59 -14.63
N PRO A 68 -7.82 2.13 -15.90
CA PRO A 68 -7.26 0.83 -16.28
C PRO A 68 -5.75 0.81 -16.04
N ILE A 69 -5.24 -0.38 -15.75
CA ILE A 69 -3.80 -0.62 -15.66
C ILE A 69 -3.18 -0.35 -17.03
N LYS A 70 -2.09 0.43 -17.02
CA LYS A 70 -1.29 0.75 -18.19
C LYS A 70 0.01 -0.04 -18.16
N THR A 71 0.32 -0.69 -19.27
CA THR A 71 1.57 -1.40 -19.47
C THR A 71 2.09 -1.12 -20.87
N PRO A 72 3.41 -1.01 -21.05
CA PRO A 72 3.98 -0.93 -22.39
C PRO A 72 3.71 -2.19 -23.22
N PRO A 73 3.81 -2.09 -24.56
CA PRO A 73 3.66 -3.25 -25.43
C PRO A 73 4.72 -4.31 -25.14
N TYR A 74 4.28 -5.58 -25.17
CA TYR A 74 5.16 -6.73 -25.00
C TYR A 74 6.17 -6.81 -26.15
N LEU A 75 7.44 -6.99 -25.77
CA LEU A 75 8.54 -7.23 -26.69
C LEU A 75 8.86 -8.72 -26.76
N LYS A 76 8.86 -9.27 -27.97
CA LYS A 76 9.26 -10.66 -28.22
C LYS A 76 10.70 -10.66 -28.73
N PHE A 77 11.55 -11.48 -28.11
CA PHE A 77 12.92 -11.71 -28.55
C PHE A 77 13.03 -13.12 -29.12
N THR A 78 13.26 -13.21 -30.43
CA THR A 78 13.44 -14.50 -31.13
C THR A 78 14.56 -14.39 -32.14
N GLU A 79 15.51 -15.33 -32.10
CA GLU A 79 16.59 -15.45 -33.09
C GLU A 79 17.45 -14.18 -33.24
N GLY A 80 17.66 -13.45 -32.14
CA GLY A 80 18.44 -12.19 -32.17
C GLY A 80 17.67 -10.99 -32.74
N LEU A 81 16.39 -11.17 -33.05
CA LEU A 81 15.49 -10.14 -33.53
C LEU A 81 14.49 -9.76 -32.45
N LEU A 82 14.26 -8.46 -32.33
CA LEU A 82 13.31 -7.84 -31.43
C LEU A 82 12.05 -7.46 -32.19
N TYR A 83 10.90 -7.92 -31.68
CA TYR A 83 9.58 -7.65 -32.20
C TYR A 83 8.73 -6.96 -31.14
N SER A 84 7.81 -6.10 -31.58
CA SER A 84 6.70 -5.55 -30.79
C SER A 84 5.42 -5.79 -31.59
N GLU A 85 4.32 -6.15 -30.94
CA GLU A 85 3.03 -6.32 -31.62
C GLU A 85 2.55 -5.02 -32.29
N ASP A 86 2.85 -3.87 -31.68
CA ASP A 86 2.52 -2.55 -32.26
C ASP A 86 3.42 -2.15 -33.43
N SER A 87 4.33 -3.05 -33.85
CA SER A 87 5.18 -2.99 -35.04
C SER A 87 6.06 -1.74 -35.24
N LYS A 88 5.86 -0.64 -34.53
CA LYS A 88 6.61 0.61 -34.67
C LYS A 88 7.18 1.01 -33.33
N PHE A 89 8.50 0.88 -33.21
CA PHE A 89 9.23 1.47 -32.10
C PHE A 89 9.17 3.00 -32.21
N PRO A 90 8.96 3.73 -31.10
CA PRO A 90 9.14 5.17 -31.05
C PRO A 90 10.52 5.59 -31.57
N LYS A 91 10.63 6.76 -32.21
CA LYS A 91 11.89 7.26 -32.81
C LYS A 91 13.05 7.36 -31.82
N GLU A 92 12.74 7.57 -30.54
CA GLU A 92 13.69 7.72 -29.44
C GLU A 92 14.01 6.39 -28.74
N SER A 93 13.61 5.26 -29.32
CA SER A 93 13.91 3.95 -28.74
C SER A 93 15.39 3.60 -28.95
N GLU A 94 16.06 3.16 -27.89
CA GLU A 94 17.47 2.81 -27.89
C GLU A 94 17.68 1.44 -27.23
N GLU A 95 18.59 0.63 -27.77
CA GLU A 95 19.15 -0.53 -27.11
C GLU A 95 20.36 -0.10 -26.26
N ILE A 96 20.51 -0.66 -25.07
CA ILE A 96 21.68 -0.46 -24.21
C ILE A 96 22.51 -1.75 -24.22
N PHE A 97 23.73 -1.66 -24.71
CA PHE A 97 24.69 -2.76 -24.74
C PHE A 97 26.06 -2.26 -24.25
N GLU A 98 26.60 -2.91 -23.21
CA GLU A 98 27.87 -2.55 -22.56
C GLU A 98 27.98 -1.06 -22.16
N GLY A 99 26.86 -0.45 -21.75
CA GLY A 99 26.80 0.96 -21.36
C GLY A 99 26.70 1.95 -22.53
N ALA A 100 26.86 1.48 -23.77
CA ALA A 100 26.60 2.28 -24.98
C ALA A 100 25.13 2.18 -25.41
N ARG A 101 24.64 3.23 -26.06
CA ARG A 101 23.26 3.34 -26.55
C ARG A 101 23.23 3.24 -28.08
N TYR A 102 22.34 2.40 -28.60
CA TYR A 102 22.21 2.13 -30.03
C TYR A 102 20.76 2.42 -30.47
N PRO A 103 20.52 3.28 -31.46
CA PRO A 103 19.16 3.66 -31.86
C PRO A 103 18.43 2.52 -32.57
N ILE A 104 17.18 2.28 -32.16
CA ILE A 104 16.27 1.31 -32.79
C ILE A 104 15.54 1.99 -33.94
N ARG A 105 15.91 1.65 -35.18
CA ARG A 105 15.44 2.36 -36.39
C ARG A 105 14.33 1.65 -37.18
N SER A 106 14.05 0.39 -36.89
CA SER A 106 13.07 -0.42 -37.65
C SER A 106 12.53 -1.58 -36.81
N ASN A 107 11.36 -2.11 -37.18
CA ASN A 107 10.89 -3.40 -36.71
C ASN A 107 10.93 -4.41 -37.88
N PRO A 108 11.45 -5.64 -37.70
CA PRO A 108 12.17 -6.13 -36.52
C PRO A 108 13.55 -5.48 -36.37
N TYR A 109 14.01 -5.32 -35.13
CA TYR A 109 15.32 -4.74 -34.83
C TYR A 109 16.33 -5.83 -34.47
N ARG A 110 17.54 -5.75 -35.02
CA ARG A 110 18.62 -6.69 -34.71
C ARG A 110 19.44 -6.16 -33.54
N ILE A 111 19.50 -6.95 -32.47
CA ILE A 111 20.17 -6.60 -31.21
C ILE A 111 21.69 -6.71 -31.36
N VAL A 112 22.41 -5.72 -30.84
CA VAL A 112 23.87 -5.69 -30.78
C VAL A 112 24.34 -6.78 -29.81
N GLY A 113 25.33 -7.57 -30.21
CA GLY A 113 25.82 -8.69 -29.40
C GLY A 113 25.01 -9.99 -29.50
N ALA A 114 23.84 -10.02 -30.16
CA ALA A 114 23.03 -11.24 -30.30
C ALA A 114 23.72 -12.41 -31.03
N GLN A 115 24.85 -12.17 -31.72
CA GLN A 115 25.62 -13.20 -32.42
C GLN A 115 26.54 -14.03 -31.51
N THR A 116 26.81 -13.59 -30.27
CA THR A 116 27.64 -14.36 -29.31
C THR A 116 26.87 -15.47 -28.60
N ALA A 117 25.55 -15.55 -28.82
CA ALA A 117 24.65 -16.57 -28.27
C ALA A 117 24.52 -17.84 -29.16
N ARG A 118 25.54 -18.17 -29.98
CA ARG A 118 25.62 -19.53 -30.55
C ARG A 118 26.11 -20.50 -29.47
N PRO A 119 25.48 -21.68 -29.30
CA PRO A 119 25.82 -22.61 -28.25
C PRO A 119 27.14 -23.32 -28.59
N THR A 120 28.24 -22.80 -28.08
CA THR A 120 29.49 -23.55 -27.99
C THR A 120 29.87 -23.62 -26.51
N THR A 121 29.63 -24.80 -25.95
CA THR A 121 29.97 -25.38 -24.63
C THR A 121 29.09 -25.09 -23.40
N PRO A 122 28.88 -26.10 -22.51
CA PRO A 122 27.74 -26.17 -21.60
C PRO A 122 28.12 -25.98 -20.12
N THR A 123 28.86 -24.92 -19.79
CA THR A 123 29.14 -24.60 -18.38
C THR A 123 29.14 -23.09 -18.19
N SER A 124 28.08 -22.61 -17.55
CA SER A 124 27.87 -21.27 -16.98
C SER A 124 28.24 -20.09 -17.89
N ARG A 125 27.31 -19.64 -18.73
CA ARG A 125 27.31 -18.25 -19.21
C ARG A 125 25.99 -17.61 -18.83
N SER A 126 26.07 -16.53 -18.05
CA SER A 126 24.98 -15.58 -17.86
C SER A 126 24.51 -15.10 -19.24
N HIS A 127 23.28 -15.39 -19.61
CA HIS A 127 22.65 -14.68 -20.72
C HIS A 127 22.42 -13.25 -20.22
N SER A 128 23.22 -12.29 -20.66
CA SER A 128 22.99 -10.89 -20.32
C SER A 128 21.58 -10.50 -20.79
N PRO A 129 20.78 -9.83 -19.96
CA PRO A 129 19.45 -9.41 -20.36
C PRO A 129 19.58 -8.31 -21.42
N VAL A 130 18.60 -8.24 -22.32
CA VAL A 130 18.54 -7.17 -23.32
C VAL A 130 17.87 -5.96 -22.68
N LEU A 131 18.52 -4.81 -22.70
CA LEU A 131 18.01 -3.56 -22.14
C LEU A 131 17.60 -2.61 -23.26
N ILE A 132 16.37 -2.11 -23.18
CA ILE A 132 15.80 -1.22 -24.19
C ILE A 132 15.22 0.00 -23.49
N LEU A 133 15.62 1.19 -23.90
CA LEU A 133 14.99 2.45 -23.55
C LEU A 133 13.90 2.77 -24.56
N ARG A 134 12.68 3.07 -24.10
CA ARG A 134 11.56 3.53 -24.94
C ARG A 134 10.87 4.69 -24.24
N GLU A 135 10.88 5.87 -24.86
CA GLU A 135 10.31 7.09 -24.28
C GLU A 135 10.92 7.37 -22.89
N ASN A 136 10.12 7.22 -21.82
CA ASN A 136 10.53 7.43 -20.44
C ASN A 136 10.67 6.12 -19.64
N LEU A 137 10.65 4.96 -20.30
CA LEU A 137 10.66 3.64 -19.67
C LEU A 137 11.87 2.83 -20.13
N GLN A 138 12.39 2.00 -19.23
CA GLN A 138 13.36 0.97 -19.56
C GLN A 138 12.70 -0.41 -19.51
N THR A 139 12.92 -1.22 -20.55
CA THR A 139 12.47 -2.61 -20.62
C THR A 139 13.69 -3.53 -20.56
N GLN A 140 13.72 -4.40 -19.56
CA GLN A 140 14.66 -5.51 -19.44
C GLN A 140 13.99 -6.78 -19.95
N ILE A 141 14.54 -7.40 -20.99
CA ILE A 141 14.09 -8.68 -21.53
C ILE A 141 15.01 -9.78 -21.00
N GLY A 142 14.42 -10.74 -20.30
CA GLY A 142 15.13 -11.84 -19.66
C GLY A 142 15.75 -11.49 -18.30
N PRO A 143 16.09 -12.52 -17.51
CA PRO A 143 16.75 -12.37 -16.22
C PRO A 143 18.24 -12.09 -16.34
N ILE A 144 18.84 -11.60 -15.25
CA ILE A 144 20.31 -11.43 -15.13
C ILE A 144 21.00 -12.78 -14.93
N GLN A 145 20.45 -13.61 -14.05
CA GLN A 145 21.03 -14.88 -13.65
C GLN A 145 20.24 -16.06 -14.24
N THR A 146 20.98 -17.01 -14.80
CA THR A 146 20.44 -18.24 -15.42
C THR A 146 21.20 -19.46 -14.91
N GLY A 147 20.63 -20.65 -15.10
CA GLY A 147 21.20 -21.91 -14.60
C GLY A 147 21.10 -22.06 -13.09
N LYS A 148 22.06 -22.80 -12.51
CA LYS A 148 22.18 -22.99 -11.06
C LYS A 148 23.09 -21.94 -10.46
N PHE A 149 22.66 -21.38 -9.33
CA PHE A 149 23.39 -20.34 -8.62
C PHE A 149 23.00 -20.37 -7.16
N THR A 150 23.72 -19.61 -6.36
CA THR A 150 23.58 -19.63 -4.92
C THR A 150 23.42 -18.22 -4.39
N LEU A 151 22.51 -18.05 -3.44
CA LEU A 151 22.29 -16.79 -2.76
C LEU A 151 22.36 -16.97 -1.25
N TYR A 152 22.72 -15.89 -0.56
CA TYR A 152 22.78 -15.84 0.89
C TYR A 152 21.48 -15.29 1.45
N ARG A 153 20.68 -16.16 2.09
CA ARG A 153 19.42 -15.77 2.71
C ARG A 153 19.67 -15.07 4.03
N MET A 154 19.04 -13.91 4.17
CA MET A 154 18.90 -13.13 5.39
C MET A 154 17.43 -13.06 5.75
N PHE A 155 17.13 -13.04 7.05
CA PHE A 155 15.79 -12.72 7.51
C PHE A 155 15.72 -11.24 7.86
N ARG A 156 14.74 -10.55 7.31
CA ARG A 156 14.37 -9.20 7.72
C ARG A 156 13.05 -9.27 8.47
N LYS A 157 12.95 -8.43 9.51
CA LYS A 157 11.69 -8.24 10.22
C LYS A 157 10.64 -7.76 9.23
N ARG A 158 9.51 -8.46 9.19
CA ARG A 158 8.41 -8.07 8.33
C ARG A 158 7.69 -6.90 9.01
N MET A 159 7.49 -5.84 8.25
CA MET A 159 6.65 -4.74 8.70
C MET A 159 5.22 -5.07 8.32
N PHE A 160 4.35 -5.13 9.32
CA PHE A 160 2.92 -5.22 9.12
C PHE A 160 2.32 -3.84 9.19
N SER A 161 1.33 -3.57 8.33
CA SER A 161 0.55 -2.35 8.42
C SER A 161 -0.73 -2.61 9.18
N THR A 162 -1.05 -1.76 10.14
CA THR A 162 -2.37 -1.75 10.77
C THR A 162 -2.87 -0.33 10.87
N LYS A 163 -4.15 -0.20 11.17
CA LYS A 163 -4.79 1.08 11.42
C LYS A 163 -4.94 1.26 12.92
N TYR A 164 -4.75 2.49 13.37
CA TYR A 164 -5.03 2.88 14.74
C TYR A 164 -5.71 4.24 14.75
N LEU A 165 -6.45 4.52 15.82
CA LEU A 165 -7.09 5.80 16.02
C LEU A 165 -6.09 6.76 16.70
N SER A 166 -5.65 7.81 16.01
CA SER A 166 -4.82 8.84 16.67
C SER A 166 -5.72 9.78 17.45
N LEU A 167 -5.63 9.72 18.78
CA LEU A 167 -6.34 10.66 19.66
C LEU A 167 -5.94 12.12 19.38
N ARG A 168 -4.74 12.39 18.84
CA ARG A 168 -4.29 13.74 18.45
C ARG A 168 -5.17 14.37 17.38
N ASP A 169 -5.71 13.56 16.47
CA ASP A 169 -6.60 14.04 15.40
C ASP A 169 -8.04 14.25 15.85
N ILE A 170 -8.39 13.74 17.03
CA ILE A 170 -9.76 13.61 17.50
C ILE A 170 -10.04 14.57 18.63
N VAL A 171 -9.11 14.67 19.57
CA VAL A 171 -9.21 15.56 20.72
C VAL A 171 -8.98 17.00 20.25
N ASN A 172 -9.74 17.94 20.82
CA ASN A 172 -9.53 19.36 20.53
C ASN A 172 -8.10 19.76 20.99
N PRO A 173 -7.25 20.30 20.10
CA PRO A 173 -5.89 20.73 20.45
C PRO A 173 -5.85 21.83 21.53
N GLU A 174 -6.96 22.51 21.80
CA GLU A 174 -7.06 23.52 22.85
C GLU A 174 -7.22 22.94 24.27
N LEU A 175 -7.57 21.66 24.40
CA LEU A 175 -7.75 21.03 25.71
C LEU A 175 -6.40 20.66 26.31
N ASN A 176 -6.23 20.89 27.61
CA ASN A 176 -5.06 20.41 28.34
C ASN A 176 -5.21 18.93 28.75
N GLU A 177 -4.14 18.31 29.23
CA GLU A 177 -4.12 16.90 29.62
C GLU A 177 -5.22 16.54 30.64
N GLU A 178 -5.39 17.37 31.67
CA GLU A 178 -6.35 17.17 32.76
C GLU A 178 -7.80 17.19 32.27
N GLU A 179 -8.15 18.14 31.39
CA GLU A 179 -9.48 18.28 30.80
C GLU A 179 -9.85 17.07 29.92
N VAL A 180 -8.86 16.50 29.22
CA VAL A 180 -9.05 15.29 28.40
C VAL A 180 -9.25 14.07 29.29
N ILE A 181 -8.47 13.93 30.37
CA ILE A 181 -8.62 12.87 31.36
C ILE A 181 -10.03 12.91 31.96
N GLN A 182 -10.51 14.08 32.37
CA GLN A 182 -11.85 14.23 32.94
C GLN A 182 -12.93 13.80 31.95
N LYS A 183 -12.80 14.15 30.67
CA LYS A 183 -13.73 13.69 29.63
C LYS A 183 -13.70 12.18 29.44
N ILE A 184 -12.51 11.56 29.50
CA ILE A 184 -12.36 10.09 29.41
C ILE A 184 -13.05 9.38 30.58
N GLU A 185 -12.98 9.95 31.79
CA GLU A 185 -13.69 9.41 32.96
C GLU A 185 -15.21 9.33 32.73
N GLU A 186 -15.79 10.32 32.05
CA GLU A 186 -17.22 10.36 31.71
C GLU A 186 -17.63 9.38 30.60
N LEU A 187 -16.68 8.83 29.82
CA LEU A 187 -16.99 7.90 28.73
C LEU A 187 -17.46 6.55 29.27
N TYR A 188 -18.26 5.86 28.47
CA TYR A 188 -18.77 4.53 28.80
C TYR A 188 -17.83 3.43 28.26
N PHE A 189 -16.62 3.37 28.81
CA PHE A 189 -15.66 2.29 28.59
C PHE A 189 -15.48 1.45 29.87
N ASP A 190 -15.10 0.18 29.71
CA ASP A 190 -14.69 -0.66 30.83
C ASP A 190 -13.38 -0.14 31.49
N PRO A 191 -13.09 -0.50 32.75
CA PRO A 191 -11.95 0.05 33.48
C PRO A 191 -10.60 -0.17 32.78
N GLU A 192 -10.39 -1.33 32.16
CA GLU A 192 -9.16 -1.66 31.43
C GLU A 192 -9.00 -0.73 30.21
N SER A 193 -10.04 -0.60 29.40
CA SER A 193 -10.06 0.33 28.27
C SER A 193 -9.83 1.79 28.68
N LYS A 194 -10.36 2.24 29.83
CA LYS A 194 -10.09 3.59 30.35
C LYS A 194 -8.63 3.78 30.74
N THR A 195 -8.02 2.79 31.40
CA THR A 195 -6.58 2.82 31.71
C THR A 195 -5.74 2.97 30.44
N TYR A 196 -6.08 2.23 29.38
CA TYR A 196 -5.41 2.36 28.09
C TYR A 196 -5.61 3.74 27.45
N LEU A 197 -6.80 4.34 27.53
CA LEU A 197 -7.02 5.73 27.08
C LEU A 197 -6.19 6.73 27.89
N PHE A 198 -6.06 6.57 29.20
CA PHE A 198 -5.18 7.42 30.01
C PHE A 198 -3.71 7.27 29.62
N HIS A 199 -3.25 6.05 29.32
CA HIS A 199 -1.90 5.83 28.80
C HIS A 199 -1.69 6.51 27.45
N LEU A 200 -2.67 6.45 26.54
CA LEU A 200 -2.61 7.16 25.27
C LEU A 200 -2.52 8.67 25.46
N VAL A 201 -3.34 9.26 26.34
CA VAL A 201 -3.28 10.70 26.62
C VAL A 201 -1.90 11.10 27.09
N LYS A 202 -1.30 10.35 28.01
CA LYS A 202 0.08 10.62 28.44
C LYS A 202 1.07 10.56 27.27
N ILE A 203 0.93 9.60 26.36
CA ILE A 203 1.76 9.51 25.15
C ILE A 203 1.56 10.73 24.24
N LEU A 204 0.32 11.19 24.04
CA LEU A 204 0.01 12.35 23.21
C LEU A 204 0.63 13.65 23.74
N TYR A 205 0.54 13.86 25.06
CA TYR A 205 0.98 15.09 25.72
C TYR A 205 2.45 15.07 26.13
N ALA A 206 3.10 13.89 26.17
CA ALA A 206 4.52 13.76 26.46
C ALA A 206 5.45 14.05 25.27
N GLY A 207 4.95 14.13 24.03
CA GLY A 207 5.84 14.17 22.85
C GLY A 207 5.29 14.75 21.53
N THR A 208 6.22 14.86 20.58
CA THR A 208 6.00 15.23 19.18
C THR A 208 5.21 14.15 18.42
N PRO A 209 4.60 14.47 17.26
CA PRO A 209 3.92 13.46 16.42
C PRO A 209 4.81 12.28 16.02
N ALA A 210 6.11 12.52 15.77
CA ALA A 210 7.08 11.48 15.47
C ALA A 210 7.31 10.51 16.65
N GLU A 211 7.36 11.04 17.87
CA GLU A 211 7.51 10.23 19.09
C GLU A 211 6.26 9.40 19.38
N GLU A 212 5.06 9.97 19.22
CA GLU A 212 3.78 9.23 19.31
C GLU A 212 3.81 8.03 18.38
N GLN A 213 4.18 8.24 17.12
CA GLN A 213 4.21 7.17 16.12
C GLN A 213 5.25 6.09 16.44
N GLY A 214 6.44 6.47 16.91
CA GLY A 214 7.47 5.54 17.34
C GLY A 214 7.02 4.70 18.54
N LEU A 215 6.40 5.34 19.53
CA LEU A 215 5.84 4.66 20.71
C LEU A 215 4.73 3.70 20.29
N VAL A 216 3.76 4.16 19.49
CA VAL A 216 2.66 3.30 19.01
C VAL A 216 3.19 2.12 18.20
N SER A 217 4.15 2.31 17.30
CA SER A 217 4.78 1.20 16.57
C SER A 217 5.42 0.16 17.52
N ASN A 218 6.11 0.62 18.57
CA ASN A 218 6.71 -0.26 19.56
C ASN A 218 5.64 -0.99 20.39
N LEU A 219 4.54 -0.32 20.76
CA LEU A 219 3.40 -0.94 21.44
C LEU A 219 2.79 -2.07 20.61
N PHE A 220 2.61 -1.86 19.30
CA PHE A 220 2.13 -2.92 18.40
C PHE A 220 3.12 -4.09 18.27
N THR A 221 4.40 -3.86 18.50
CA THR A 221 5.44 -4.89 18.44
C THR A 221 5.55 -5.69 19.75
N TYR A 222 5.44 -5.02 20.90
CA TYR A 222 5.78 -5.61 22.20
C TYR A 222 4.60 -5.72 23.19
N GLU A 223 3.54 -4.93 23.02
CA GLU A 223 2.37 -4.86 23.92
C GLU A 223 1.06 -5.21 23.17
N ILE A 224 0.90 -6.49 22.84
CA ILE A 224 -0.18 -6.98 21.97
C ILE A 224 -1.59 -6.64 22.50
N GLU A 225 -1.80 -6.63 23.81
CA GLU A 225 -3.12 -6.34 24.40
C GLU A 225 -3.53 -4.88 24.19
N PHE A 226 -2.62 -3.96 24.45
CA PHE A 226 -2.85 -2.53 24.21
C PHE A 226 -2.96 -2.23 22.70
N ALA A 227 -2.17 -2.91 21.87
CA ALA A 227 -2.28 -2.84 20.41
C ALA A 227 -3.66 -3.28 19.89
N LYS A 228 -4.21 -4.38 20.42
CA LYS A 228 -5.58 -4.84 20.11
C LYS A 228 -6.62 -3.80 20.54
N PHE A 229 -6.43 -3.14 21.69
CA PHE A 229 -7.31 -2.06 22.11
C PHE A 229 -7.33 -0.91 21.07
N LEU A 230 -6.15 -0.47 20.60
CA LEU A 230 -6.02 0.61 19.61
C LEU A 230 -6.55 0.25 18.22
N ARG A 231 -6.53 -1.03 17.88
CA ARG A 231 -7.01 -1.52 16.58
C ARG A 231 -8.51 -1.79 16.58
N ASP A 232 -9.05 -2.39 17.65
CA ASP A 232 -10.39 -2.98 17.62
C ASP A 232 -11.38 -2.27 18.56
N ARG A 233 -10.94 -1.87 19.76
CA ARG A 233 -11.84 -1.38 20.82
C ARG A 233 -12.05 0.13 20.80
N ILE A 234 -11.06 0.89 20.32
CA ILE A 234 -11.11 2.35 20.36
C ILE A 234 -12.04 2.95 19.27
N PHE A 235 -12.32 2.21 18.19
CA PHE A 235 -13.23 2.62 17.11
C PHE A 235 -14.71 2.42 17.47
N SER A 236 -15.06 2.68 18.71
CA SER A 236 -16.44 2.59 19.22
C SER A 236 -17.13 3.95 19.16
N ILE A 237 -18.46 3.96 19.02
CA ILE A 237 -19.27 5.19 19.16
C ILE A 237 -19.03 5.91 20.50
N GLU A 238 -18.55 5.21 21.52
CA GLU A 238 -18.26 5.79 22.84
C GLU A 238 -17.14 6.82 22.81
N ILE A 239 -16.28 6.86 21.77
CA ILE A 239 -15.26 7.90 21.62
C ILE A 239 -15.86 9.23 21.11
N LEU A 240 -17.11 9.24 20.63
CA LEU A 240 -17.76 10.38 20.00
C LEU A 240 -17.68 11.68 20.83
N PRO A 241 -17.87 11.68 22.16
CA PRO A 241 -17.74 12.89 23.00
C PRO A 241 -16.34 13.54 22.99
N LEU A 242 -15.30 12.80 22.63
CA LEU A 242 -13.95 13.34 22.46
C LEU A 242 -13.74 13.99 21.09
N ILE A 243 -14.54 13.61 20.07
CA ILE A 243 -14.37 14.08 18.70
C ILE A 243 -14.81 15.55 18.57
N HIS A 244 -13.87 16.40 18.17
CA HIS A 244 -14.14 17.81 17.92
C HIS A 244 -14.74 18.07 16.52
N GLY A 245 -15.38 19.24 16.36
CA GLY A 245 -15.86 19.73 15.07
C GLY A 245 -17.22 19.17 14.61
N PRO A 246 -17.64 19.49 13.37
CA PRO A 246 -18.97 19.15 12.84
C PRO A 246 -19.07 17.70 12.34
N PHE A 247 -18.24 16.78 12.88
CA PHE A 247 -18.19 15.38 12.47
C PHE A 247 -19.57 14.73 12.48
N LEU A 248 -20.25 14.81 13.62
CA LEU A 248 -21.55 14.19 13.82
C LEU A 248 -22.64 14.80 12.92
N ASN A 249 -22.60 16.11 12.67
CA ASN A 249 -23.54 16.79 11.79
C ASN A 249 -23.52 16.23 10.36
N SER A 250 -22.32 15.89 9.86
CA SER A 250 -22.18 15.33 8.51
C SER A 250 -22.84 13.96 8.36
N ILE A 251 -22.94 13.19 9.45
CA ILE A 251 -23.61 11.88 9.50
C ILE A 251 -25.11 12.08 9.66
N LEU A 252 -25.52 12.88 10.66
CA LEU A 252 -26.92 13.14 10.99
C LEU A 252 -27.72 13.77 9.84
N ASN A 253 -27.06 14.48 8.93
CA ASN A 253 -27.70 15.07 7.75
C ASN A 253 -28.04 14.05 6.66
N LYS A 254 -27.39 12.88 6.65
CA LYS A 254 -27.59 11.83 5.63
C LYS A 254 -28.35 10.62 6.15
N LEU A 255 -28.44 10.48 7.47
CA LEU A 255 -29.05 9.33 8.14
C LEU A 255 -30.58 9.39 8.11
N ASP A 256 -31.22 8.24 7.90
CA ASP A 256 -32.67 8.09 8.06
C ASP A 256 -33.05 8.27 9.54
N GLU A 257 -33.91 9.25 9.81
CA GLU A 257 -34.39 9.59 11.15
C GLU A 257 -35.06 8.42 11.88
N ARG A 258 -35.68 7.50 11.14
CA ARG A 258 -36.35 6.30 11.70
C ARG A 258 -35.35 5.30 12.25
N ILE A 259 -34.18 5.20 11.62
CA ILE A 259 -33.05 4.37 12.09
C ILE A 259 -32.45 5.03 13.33
N LEU A 260 -32.24 6.35 13.29
CA LEU A 260 -31.75 7.10 14.45
C LEU A 260 -32.66 6.92 15.66
N LYS A 261 -33.99 7.05 15.49
CA LYS A 261 -34.98 6.80 16.56
C LYS A 261 -34.81 5.41 17.18
N PHE A 262 -34.60 4.38 16.37
CA PHE A 262 -34.41 3.01 16.85
C PHE A 262 -33.13 2.86 17.68
N SER A 263 -32.08 3.60 17.35
CA SER A 263 -30.80 3.54 18.06
C SER A 263 -30.76 4.35 19.35
N ILE A 264 -31.47 5.50 19.44
CA ILE A 264 -31.43 6.42 20.60
C ILE A 264 -31.54 5.73 21.98
N PRO A 265 -32.48 4.80 22.22
CA PRO A 265 -32.63 4.16 23.53
C PRO A 265 -31.46 3.27 23.93
N LYS A 266 -30.63 2.84 22.97
CA LYS A 266 -29.49 1.95 23.18
C LYS A 266 -28.17 2.70 23.35
N LEU A 267 -28.16 4.01 23.10
CA LEU A 267 -26.96 4.84 23.23
C LEU A 267 -26.64 5.09 24.69
N SER A 268 -25.35 5.14 25.01
CA SER A 268 -24.88 5.57 26.31
C SER A 268 -25.31 7.02 26.60
N PRO A 269 -25.49 7.42 27.87
CA PRO A 269 -25.88 8.79 28.22
C PRO A 269 -24.95 9.88 27.64
N PRO A 270 -23.60 9.73 27.64
CA PRO A 270 -22.69 10.70 27.01
C PRO A 270 -22.96 10.86 25.51
N VAL A 271 -23.06 9.75 24.78
CA VAL A 271 -23.30 9.76 23.33
C VAL A 271 -24.66 10.37 23.01
N ARG A 272 -25.71 9.97 23.74
CA ARG A 272 -27.07 10.50 23.55
C ARG A 272 -27.14 12.01 23.73
N ARG A 273 -26.51 12.56 24.78
CA ARG A 273 -26.43 14.01 25.03
C ARG A 273 -25.76 14.73 23.87
N MET A 274 -24.71 14.13 23.30
CA MET A 274 -24.01 14.71 22.16
C MET A 274 -24.88 14.73 20.90
N VAL A 275 -25.62 13.65 20.62
CA VAL A 275 -26.57 13.60 19.50
C VAL A 275 -27.65 14.66 19.66
N GLU A 276 -28.27 14.73 20.84
CA GLU A 276 -29.32 15.71 21.14
C GLU A 276 -28.84 17.16 20.95
N LYS A 277 -27.60 17.47 21.37
CA LYS A 277 -27.00 18.80 21.20
C LYS A 277 -26.74 19.17 19.73
N ASN A 278 -26.48 18.19 18.87
CA ASN A 278 -26.18 18.40 17.45
C ASN A 278 -27.42 18.40 16.55
N VAL A 279 -28.61 18.09 17.09
CA VAL A 279 -29.88 18.15 16.37
C VAL A 279 -30.70 19.35 16.86
N SER A 280 -31.39 20.05 15.96
CA SER A 280 -32.27 21.15 16.38
C SER A 280 -33.43 20.63 17.23
N LYS A 281 -33.90 21.43 18.21
CA LYS A 281 -35.00 21.03 19.11
C LYS A 281 -36.25 20.56 18.36
N ASN A 282 -36.56 21.16 17.20
CA ASN A 282 -37.71 20.79 16.38
C ASN A 282 -37.49 19.44 15.69
N LYS A 283 -36.32 19.23 15.09
CA LYS A 283 -35.96 17.96 14.43
C LYS A 283 -35.87 16.81 15.44
N TRP A 284 -35.36 17.08 16.64
CA TRP A 284 -35.31 16.10 17.73
C TRP A 284 -36.70 15.60 18.13
N LYS A 285 -37.67 16.52 18.30
CA LYS A 285 -39.07 16.14 18.55
C LYS A 285 -39.64 15.29 17.41
N GLN A 286 -39.41 15.69 16.16
CA GLN A 286 -39.86 14.93 14.98
C GLN A 286 -39.29 13.51 14.95
N ILE A 287 -37.99 13.35 15.25
CA ILE A 287 -37.34 12.04 15.34
C ILE A 287 -37.98 11.20 16.45
N LEU A 288 -38.25 11.78 17.62
CA LEU A 288 -38.86 11.06 18.74
C LEU A 288 -40.32 10.69 18.49
N ASP A 289 -41.07 11.52 17.77
CA ASP A 289 -42.49 11.30 17.47
C ASP A 289 -42.71 10.42 16.22
N GLY A 290 -41.71 10.35 15.32
CA GLY A 290 -41.77 9.61 14.05
C GLY A 290 -41.76 8.08 14.18
N PRO A 291 -41.98 7.32 13.10
CA PRO A 291 -41.90 5.85 13.16
C PRO A 291 -40.46 5.37 13.39
N SER A 292 -40.27 4.23 14.08
CA SER A 292 -38.96 3.59 14.20
C SER A 292 -38.78 2.52 13.12
N LYS A 293 -37.56 2.40 12.57
CA LYS A 293 -37.18 1.33 11.63
C LYS A 293 -36.04 0.54 12.24
N LYS A 294 -36.19 -0.78 12.36
CA LYS A 294 -35.08 -1.66 12.74
C LYS A 294 -34.06 -1.66 11.58
N PRO A 295 -32.79 -1.28 11.83
CA PRO A 295 -31.77 -1.29 10.79
C PRO A 295 -31.38 -2.72 10.41
N GLU A 296 -30.95 -2.88 9.17
CA GLU A 296 -30.20 -4.07 8.75
C GLU A 296 -28.79 -4.05 9.37
N PRO A 297 -28.10 -5.20 9.47
CA PRO A 297 -26.72 -5.24 9.96
C PRO A 297 -25.82 -4.30 9.14
N GLY A 298 -25.05 -3.44 9.82
CA GLY A 298 -24.19 -2.43 9.20
C GLY A 298 -24.88 -1.09 8.89
N GLU A 299 -26.21 -0.98 9.03
CA GLU A 299 -26.96 0.26 8.80
C GLU A 299 -27.35 0.96 10.11
N SER A 300 -27.02 0.41 11.28
CA SER A 300 -27.37 1.05 12.53
C SER A 300 -26.57 2.34 12.75
N PHE A 301 -27.14 3.29 13.50
CA PHE A 301 -26.45 4.55 13.79
C PHE A 301 -25.06 4.35 14.43
N PRO A 302 -24.88 3.46 15.44
CA PRO A 302 -23.54 3.14 15.96
C PRO A 302 -22.58 2.66 14.88
N GLU A 303 -22.96 1.66 14.09
CA GLU A 303 -22.08 1.09 13.04
C GLU A 303 -21.69 2.14 11.99
N ILE A 304 -22.63 3.01 11.59
CA ILE A 304 -22.34 4.10 10.64
C ILE A 304 -21.35 5.10 11.25
N VAL A 305 -21.51 5.46 12.53
CA VAL A 305 -20.60 6.37 13.22
C VAL A 305 -19.22 5.74 13.37
N GLU A 306 -19.13 4.49 13.82
CA GLU A 306 -17.88 3.74 13.99
C GLU A 306 -17.12 3.61 12.67
N LYS A 307 -17.83 3.25 11.60
CA LYS A 307 -17.27 3.21 10.24
C LYS A 307 -16.74 4.57 9.80
N GLU A 308 -17.47 5.64 10.09
CA GLU A 308 -17.04 6.99 9.72
C GLU A 308 -15.87 7.50 10.59
N ILE A 309 -15.80 7.11 11.87
CA ILE A 309 -14.66 7.38 12.76
C ILE A 309 -13.42 6.69 12.20
N PHE A 310 -13.53 5.39 11.91
CA PHE A 310 -12.46 4.62 11.29
C PHE A 310 -11.99 5.26 9.99
N ARG A 311 -12.93 5.58 9.10
CA ARG A 311 -12.62 6.16 7.80
C ARG A 311 -11.94 7.52 7.90
N ARG A 312 -12.36 8.39 8.83
CA ARG A 312 -11.82 9.77 8.91
C ARG A 312 -10.59 9.92 9.77
N PHE A 313 -10.50 9.18 10.88
CA PHE A 313 -9.53 9.46 11.93
C PHE A 313 -8.55 8.31 12.17
N SER A 314 -8.72 7.16 11.50
CA SER A 314 -7.66 6.15 11.54
C SER A 314 -6.45 6.60 10.75
N ARG A 315 -5.27 6.27 11.28
CA ARG A 315 -3.98 6.42 10.61
C ARG A 315 -3.41 5.05 10.36
N ARG A 316 -2.67 4.91 9.26
CA ARG A 316 -1.88 3.72 9.00
C ARG A 316 -0.56 3.81 9.77
N ILE A 317 -0.20 2.73 10.45
CA ILE A 317 1.10 2.55 11.09
C ILE A 317 1.73 1.25 10.60
N TYR A 318 3.06 1.23 10.60
CA TYR A 318 3.84 0.04 10.33
C TYR A 318 4.53 -0.39 11.64
N TYR A 319 4.46 -1.67 11.96
CA TYR A 319 5.11 -2.27 13.14
C TYR A 319 5.78 -3.59 12.76
N GLU A 320 6.73 -4.03 13.57
CA GLU A 320 7.51 -5.24 13.30
C GLU A 320 6.78 -6.48 13.82
N GLU A 321 6.43 -7.40 12.93
CA GLU A 321 5.87 -8.70 13.31
C GLU A 321 6.34 -9.73 12.28
N GLY A 322 6.81 -10.90 12.74
CA GLY A 322 7.33 -11.95 11.84
C GLY A 322 8.57 -11.56 11.04
N ASN A 323 8.96 -12.43 10.10
CA ASN A 323 10.13 -12.25 9.24
C ASN A 323 9.81 -12.62 7.78
N PHE A 324 10.56 -12.05 6.84
CA PHE A 324 10.56 -12.48 5.45
C PHE A 324 11.99 -12.72 4.95
N PRO A 325 12.19 -13.66 4.00
CA PRO A 325 13.50 -13.91 3.42
C PRO A 325 13.87 -12.78 2.45
N LEU A 326 15.13 -12.38 2.49
CA LEU A 326 15.75 -11.46 1.57
C LEU A 326 17.14 -12.01 1.23
N TYR A 327 17.58 -11.85 0.00
CA TYR A 327 18.80 -12.50 -0.48
C TYR A 327 19.86 -11.49 -0.93
N LYS A 328 21.13 -11.91 -0.91
CA LYS A 328 22.27 -11.16 -1.46
C LYS A 328 23.20 -12.09 -2.26
N ASP A 329 23.87 -11.51 -3.25
CA ASP A 329 24.90 -12.18 -4.07
C ASP A 329 26.23 -12.35 -3.32
N SER A 330 26.57 -11.44 -2.38
CA SER A 330 27.86 -11.42 -1.68
C SER A 330 27.73 -11.58 -0.16
N VAL A 331 28.76 -12.20 0.44
CA VAL A 331 28.91 -12.36 1.90
C VAL A 331 29.57 -11.12 2.48
N GLU A 332 28.81 -10.03 2.60
CA GLU A 332 29.36 -8.79 3.19
C GLU A 332 29.19 -8.69 4.72
N ASP A 333 28.35 -9.53 5.35
CA ASP A 333 28.08 -9.43 6.79
C ASP A 333 28.06 -10.81 7.47
N GLU A 334 28.78 -10.96 8.59
CA GLU A 334 28.98 -12.20 9.36
C GLU A 334 27.76 -12.71 10.14
N THR A 335 26.61 -12.02 10.08
CA THR A 335 25.43 -12.42 10.86
C THR A 335 24.51 -13.38 10.08
N SER A 336 24.67 -14.68 10.39
CA SER A 336 23.72 -15.77 10.13
C SER A 336 23.08 -15.78 8.74
N LYS A 337 23.86 -16.02 7.69
CA LYS A 337 23.34 -16.20 6.33
C LYS A 337 23.29 -17.69 5.98
N THR A 338 22.10 -18.21 5.69
CA THR A 338 21.95 -19.55 5.13
C THR A 338 22.20 -19.48 3.64
N GLU A 339 23.15 -20.28 3.15
CA GLU A 339 23.37 -20.46 1.73
C GLU A 339 22.21 -21.26 1.12
N ILE A 340 21.63 -20.77 0.03
CA ILE A 340 20.49 -21.41 -0.65
C ILE A 340 20.77 -21.50 -2.14
N GLU A 341 20.71 -22.73 -2.65
CA GLU A 341 20.80 -23.01 -4.08
C GLU A 341 19.46 -22.74 -4.76
N PHE A 342 19.55 -22.15 -5.94
CA PHE A 342 18.43 -21.87 -6.83
C PHE A 342 18.70 -22.44 -8.21
N GLU A 343 17.62 -22.82 -8.90
CA GLU A 343 17.65 -23.24 -10.29
C GLU A 343 16.71 -22.35 -11.10
N ALA A 344 17.29 -21.58 -12.03
CA ALA A 344 16.54 -20.72 -12.92
C ALA A 344 15.83 -21.53 -14.00
N VAL A 345 14.60 -21.12 -14.32
CA VAL A 345 13.90 -21.56 -15.53
C VAL A 345 14.15 -20.58 -16.68
N PRO A 346 13.98 -21.00 -17.95
CA PRO A 346 14.06 -20.11 -19.09
C PRO A 346 13.15 -18.88 -18.92
N GLY A 347 13.78 -17.71 -18.88
CA GLY A 347 13.16 -16.44 -18.52
C GLY A 347 13.12 -15.42 -19.66
N GLU A 348 13.52 -15.79 -20.88
CA GLU A 348 13.70 -14.90 -22.04
C GLU A 348 12.39 -14.25 -22.49
N LYS A 349 11.25 -14.86 -22.14
CA LYS A 349 9.92 -14.31 -22.43
C LYS A 349 9.50 -13.20 -21.47
N PHE A 350 10.23 -12.93 -20.40
CA PHE A 350 9.82 -11.96 -19.39
C PHE A 350 10.37 -10.57 -19.68
N ASN A 351 9.48 -9.59 -19.68
CA ASN A 351 9.78 -8.18 -19.89
C ASN A 351 9.50 -7.41 -18.60
N LEU A 352 10.55 -6.96 -17.92
CA LEU A 352 10.42 -6.02 -16.82
C LEU A 352 10.49 -4.59 -17.38
N ASN A 353 9.35 -3.91 -17.41
CA ASN A 353 9.28 -2.49 -17.71
C ASN A 353 9.39 -1.70 -16.41
N ARG A 354 10.20 -0.64 -16.37
CA ARG A 354 10.43 0.20 -15.19
C ARG A 354 10.59 1.66 -15.56
N SER A 355 10.09 2.55 -14.71
CA SER A 355 10.26 4.01 -14.84
C SER A 355 11.64 4.51 -14.38
N SER A 356 12.34 3.74 -13.55
CA SER A 356 13.68 4.04 -13.05
C SER A 356 14.56 2.78 -12.97
N ASN A 357 15.88 2.96 -13.00
CA ASN A 357 16.85 1.87 -12.91
C ASN A 357 17.11 1.51 -11.44
N GLU A 358 16.05 1.18 -10.70
CA GLU A 358 16.13 0.88 -9.26
C GLU A 358 15.71 -0.56 -8.94
N ILE A 359 15.16 -1.27 -9.91
CA ILE A 359 14.72 -2.66 -9.79
C ILE A 359 15.12 -3.45 -11.04
N GLU A 360 15.60 -4.68 -10.86
CA GLU A 360 15.99 -5.59 -11.92
C GLU A 360 15.36 -6.97 -11.76
N LEU A 361 15.08 -7.63 -12.89
CA LEU A 361 14.69 -9.03 -12.86
C LEU A 361 15.96 -9.86 -12.67
N TYR A 362 16.17 -10.34 -11.45
CA TYR A 362 17.35 -11.11 -11.11
C TYR A 362 17.27 -12.50 -11.73
N THR A 363 16.21 -13.26 -11.40
CA THR A 363 15.93 -14.55 -12.03
C THR A 363 14.48 -14.98 -11.84
N ILE A 364 14.11 -16.09 -12.48
CA ILE A 364 12.82 -16.74 -12.33
C ILE A 364 13.08 -18.22 -12.09
N THR A 365 12.45 -18.78 -11.07
CA THR A 365 12.51 -20.22 -10.76
C THR A 365 11.17 -20.87 -11.13
N LYS A 366 11.00 -22.15 -10.80
CA LYS A 366 9.73 -22.85 -11.00
C LYS A 366 8.56 -22.13 -10.31
N ASP A 367 8.79 -21.64 -9.09
CA ASP A 367 7.79 -21.18 -8.11
C ASP A 367 8.00 -19.74 -7.63
N LYS A 368 9.09 -19.07 -8.01
CA LYS A 368 9.46 -17.75 -7.50
C LYS A 368 9.94 -16.82 -8.61
N ILE A 369 9.75 -15.52 -8.38
CA ILE A 369 10.35 -14.44 -9.15
C ILE A 369 11.26 -13.68 -8.18
N LEU A 370 12.52 -13.52 -8.58
CA LEU A 370 13.52 -12.81 -7.80
C LEU A 370 13.79 -11.44 -8.43
N LEU A 371 13.59 -10.39 -7.66
CA LEU A 371 13.78 -9.00 -8.08
C LEU A 371 14.91 -8.37 -7.28
N ARG A 372 15.96 -7.90 -7.96
CA ARG A 372 17.06 -7.18 -7.31
C ARG A 372 16.70 -5.71 -7.19
N ILE A 373 16.77 -5.19 -5.98
CA ILE A 373 16.54 -3.80 -5.64
C ILE A 373 17.89 -3.09 -5.55
N LEU A 374 18.15 -2.14 -6.46
CA LEU A 374 19.46 -1.49 -6.61
C LEU A 374 19.65 -0.30 -5.66
N LYS A 375 18.56 0.25 -5.12
CA LYS A 375 18.60 1.37 -4.18
C LYS A 375 17.69 1.10 -3.00
N TYR A 376 17.99 1.71 -1.86
CA TYR A 376 17.14 1.60 -0.68
C TYR A 376 15.70 2.06 -0.99
N MET A 377 14.72 1.22 -0.63
CA MET A 377 13.29 1.49 -0.80
C MET A 377 12.61 1.58 0.57
N GLU A 378 11.92 2.70 0.82
CA GLU A 378 11.08 2.86 2.02
C GLU A 378 9.89 1.91 1.98
N VAL A 379 9.23 1.84 0.84
CA VAL A 379 8.13 0.93 0.57
C VAL A 379 8.20 0.45 -0.87
N ILE A 380 7.90 -0.82 -1.08
CA ILE A 380 7.65 -1.40 -2.40
C ILE A 380 6.39 -2.27 -2.31
N ARG A 381 5.45 -2.03 -3.21
CA ARG A 381 4.19 -2.76 -3.33
C ARG A 381 4.17 -3.48 -4.67
N ILE A 382 3.73 -4.72 -4.66
CA ILE A 382 3.63 -5.59 -5.82
C ILE A 382 2.24 -6.20 -5.83
N ASP A 383 1.53 -6.02 -6.93
CA ASP A 383 0.20 -6.56 -7.16
C ASP A 383 0.26 -7.57 -8.32
N ILE A 384 -0.04 -8.83 -8.02
CA ILE A 384 0.01 -9.96 -8.96
C ILE A 384 -1.41 -10.31 -9.40
N TYR A 385 -1.70 -10.16 -10.69
CA TYR A 385 -3.02 -10.41 -11.25
C TYR A 385 -3.11 -11.82 -11.78
N LEU A 386 -3.99 -12.62 -11.19
CA LEU A 386 -4.31 -13.97 -11.65
C LEU A 386 -5.43 -13.94 -12.69
N SER A 387 -6.42 -13.06 -12.47
CA SER A 387 -7.52 -12.85 -13.39
C SER A 387 -8.00 -11.39 -13.36
N LYS A 388 -9.08 -11.08 -14.12
CA LYS A 388 -9.73 -9.75 -14.03
C LYS A 388 -10.40 -9.51 -12.67
N LYS A 389 -10.61 -10.57 -11.87
CA LYS A 389 -11.33 -10.53 -10.60
C LYS A 389 -10.48 -10.95 -9.40
N GLU A 390 -9.26 -11.45 -9.62
CA GLU A 390 -8.43 -12.07 -8.58
C GLU A 390 -7.00 -11.54 -8.65
N ARG A 391 -6.48 -11.13 -7.49
CA ARG A 391 -5.19 -10.48 -7.36
C ARG A 391 -4.59 -10.73 -5.97
N ASP A 392 -3.30 -11.04 -5.95
CA ASP A 392 -2.49 -11.08 -4.73
C ASP A 392 -1.70 -9.78 -4.55
N GLN A 393 -1.49 -9.37 -3.30
CA GLN A 393 -0.75 -8.17 -2.94
C GLN A 393 0.38 -8.49 -1.98
N TYR A 394 1.56 -7.94 -2.27
CA TYR A 394 2.72 -7.95 -1.39
C TYR A 394 3.20 -6.52 -1.17
N GLU A 395 3.43 -6.16 0.09
CA GLU A 395 3.99 -4.86 0.46
C GLU A 395 5.20 -5.12 1.36
N PHE A 396 6.34 -4.56 0.98
CA PHE A 396 7.59 -4.69 1.69
C PHE A 396 8.12 -3.31 2.05
N PHE A 397 8.80 -3.21 3.19
CA PHE A 397 9.24 -1.95 3.76
C PHE A 397 10.72 -2.00 4.10
N LYS A 398 11.38 -0.85 4.02
CA LYS A 398 12.78 -0.64 4.41
C LYS A 398 13.73 -1.66 3.78
N ILE A 399 13.62 -1.83 2.46
CA ILE A 399 14.44 -2.76 1.70
C ILE A 399 15.79 -2.12 1.42
N SER A 400 16.87 -2.77 1.87
CA SER A 400 18.24 -2.33 1.62
C SER A 400 18.60 -2.38 0.14
N ALA A 401 19.57 -1.55 -0.26
CA ALA A 401 20.17 -1.65 -1.59
C ALA A 401 20.81 -3.04 -1.80
N ASP A 402 20.93 -3.42 -3.07
CA ASP A 402 21.45 -4.71 -3.56
C ASP A 402 20.79 -5.95 -2.96
N SER A 403 19.56 -5.77 -2.48
CA SER A 403 18.78 -6.85 -1.90
C SER A 403 17.92 -7.52 -2.97
N ILE A 404 17.87 -8.84 -2.94
CA ILE A 404 17.02 -9.62 -3.84
C ILE A 404 15.75 -10.01 -3.08
N LEU A 405 14.63 -9.46 -3.53
CA LEU A 405 13.30 -9.75 -3.05
C LEU A 405 12.73 -10.97 -3.75
N GLU A 406 12.03 -11.79 -2.99
CA GLU A 406 11.30 -12.97 -3.49
C GLU A 406 9.80 -12.69 -3.48
N ILE A 407 9.14 -12.94 -4.60
CA ILE A 407 7.68 -13.02 -4.72
C ILE A 407 7.29 -14.35 -5.36
N PRO A 408 6.09 -14.89 -5.08
CA PRO A 408 5.65 -16.13 -5.71
C PRO A 408 5.44 -15.96 -7.21
N LYS A 409 5.72 -17.04 -7.95
CA LYS A 409 5.38 -17.18 -9.36
C LYS A 409 4.15 -18.08 -9.48
N TYR A 410 3.04 -17.50 -9.93
CA TYR A 410 1.88 -18.28 -10.34
C TYR A 410 1.91 -18.53 -11.85
N ASP A 411 1.68 -19.76 -12.28
CA ASP A 411 1.62 -20.08 -13.71
C ASP A 411 0.46 -19.38 -14.43
N GLN A 412 -0.62 -19.10 -13.68
CA GLN A 412 -1.77 -18.34 -14.13
C GLN A 412 -1.61 -16.82 -13.98
N ALA A 413 -0.49 -16.34 -13.43
CA ALA A 413 -0.24 -14.90 -13.30
C ALA A 413 -0.23 -14.29 -14.69
N LYS A 414 -1.17 -13.38 -14.90
CA LYS A 414 -1.25 -12.57 -16.09
C LYS A 414 -0.22 -11.44 -15.95
N LEU A 415 -0.56 -10.46 -15.15
CA LEU A 415 0.21 -9.23 -15.07
C LEU A 415 0.76 -9.07 -13.66
N ILE A 416 2.00 -8.65 -13.54
CA ILE A 416 2.53 -8.14 -12.28
C ILE A 416 2.81 -6.66 -12.49
N ILE A 417 2.27 -5.83 -11.62
CA ILE A 417 2.61 -4.41 -11.54
C ILE A 417 3.12 -4.13 -10.13
N GLY A 418 3.95 -3.11 -10.01
CA GLY A 418 4.40 -2.67 -8.72
C GLY A 418 4.83 -1.22 -8.73
N ALA A 419 4.96 -0.68 -7.54
CA ALA A 419 5.45 0.66 -7.30
C ALA A 419 6.31 0.69 -6.04
N GLY A 420 7.20 1.67 -5.95
CA GLY A 420 8.04 1.90 -4.79
C GLY A 420 8.34 3.36 -4.55
N ILE A 421 8.74 3.69 -3.32
CA ILE A 421 9.24 5.01 -2.94
C ILE A 421 10.63 4.80 -2.33
N ASN A 422 11.64 5.45 -2.91
CA ASN A 422 13.00 5.42 -2.37
C ASN A 422 13.21 6.47 -1.26
N SER A 423 14.37 6.45 -0.60
CA SER A 423 14.71 7.42 0.47
C SER A 423 14.78 8.88 -0.01
N GLU A 424 15.03 9.11 -1.29
CA GLU A 424 15.02 10.44 -1.93
C GLU A 424 13.59 10.90 -2.30
N ARG A 425 12.55 10.14 -1.93
CA ARG A 425 11.14 10.40 -2.27
C ARG A 425 10.87 10.41 -3.77
N LYS A 426 11.60 9.59 -4.53
CA LYS A 426 11.33 9.38 -5.95
C LYS A 426 10.45 8.14 -6.13
N PRO A 427 9.41 8.23 -6.97
CA PRO A 427 8.56 7.10 -7.28
C PRO A 427 9.27 6.17 -8.28
N LEU A 428 9.10 4.88 -8.06
CA LEU A 428 9.36 3.81 -9.02
C LEU A 428 8.02 3.20 -9.39
N GLU A 429 7.76 2.96 -10.68
CA GLU A 429 6.71 2.09 -11.16
C GLU A 429 7.31 1.04 -12.09
N PHE A 430 6.79 -0.17 -12.03
CA PHE A 430 7.22 -1.25 -12.90
C PHE A 430 6.09 -2.22 -13.23
N SER A 431 6.27 -2.95 -14.33
CA SER A 431 5.43 -4.07 -14.71
C SER A 431 6.27 -5.23 -15.24
N LEU A 432 5.89 -6.46 -14.93
CA LEU A 432 6.51 -7.66 -15.45
C LEU A 432 5.49 -8.39 -16.33
N LEU A 433 5.79 -8.47 -17.63
CA LEU A 433 4.99 -9.15 -18.64
C LEU A 433 5.66 -10.46 -19.03
N SER A 434 4.89 -11.51 -19.27
CA SER A 434 5.43 -12.81 -19.73
C SER A 434 4.88 -13.27 -21.09
N PHE A 435 3.89 -12.54 -21.63
CA PHE A 435 3.29 -12.71 -22.94
C PHE A 435 2.57 -11.43 -23.36
N SER A 436 2.05 -11.40 -24.60
CA SER A 436 1.25 -10.28 -25.10
C SER A 436 -0.24 -10.43 -24.78
N TYR A 437 -0.87 -9.35 -24.32
CA TYR A 437 -2.22 -9.33 -23.73
C TYR A 437 -3.33 -8.85 -24.65
#